data_AF-K1ZK79-F1
#
_entry.id   AF-K1ZK79-F1
#
_cell.length_a   1.000
_cell.length_b   1.000
_cell.length_c   1.000
_cell.angle_alpha   90.00
_cell.angle_beta   90.00
_cell.angle_gamma   90.00
#
_symmetry.space_group_name_H-M   'P 1'
#
loop_
_entity.id
_entity.type
_entity.pdbx_description
1 polymer ?
#
loop_
_entity_poly.entity_id
_entity_poly.type
_entity_poly.pdbx_seq_one_letter_code
_entity_poly.pdbx_strand_id
1 'polypeptide(L)'
;MIAKNKQEILTALKKSHGLLTKIISMTENELYCIDIIQQVSAAQGLLNSAKSSLLENHFKSCFAEAFESKNKSKQKKMTGELLKIFSIKK
;
A
#
# COMPACT_ATOMS: atom_id res chain seq x y z
N MET A 1 -4.48 -14.62 -3.38
CA MET A 1 -4.29 -14.51 -1.91
C MET A 1 -2.96 -13.84 -1.62
N ILE A 2 -2.81 -13.13 -0.48
CA ILE A 2 -1.51 -12.54 -0.05
C ILE A 2 -0.63 -13.66 0.51
N ALA A 3 0.00 -14.43 -0.38
CA ALA A 3 0.87 -15.54 0.01
C ALA A 3 2.34 -15.20 -0.20
N LYS A 4 2.68 -14.57 -1.34
CA LYS A 4 4.02 -14.04 -1.59
C LYS A 4 4.16 -12.68 -0.89
N ASN A 5 5.28 -12.48 -0.18
CA ASN A 5 5.65 -11.22 0.46
C ASN A 5 4.77 -10.76 1.65
N LYS A 6 3.92 -11.65 2.20
CA LYS A 6 3.08 -11.36 3.37
C LYS A 6 3.88 -10.79 4.55
N GLN A 7 5.05 -11.38 4.83
CA GLN A 7 5.89 -10.96 5.96
C GLN A 7 6.46 -9.54 5.76
N GLU A 8 6.88 -9.22 4.54
CA GLU A 8 7.39 -7.89 4.18
C GLU A 8 6.30 -6.82 4.31
N ILE A 9 5.11 -7.11 3.77
CA ILE A 9 3.93 -6.23 3.90
C ILE A 9 3.61 -5.98 5.37
N LEU A 10 3.50 -7.05 6.17
CA LEU A 10 3.21 -6.92 7.60
C LEU A 10 4.31 -6.15 8.34
N THR A 11 5.57 -6.33 7.97
CA THR A 11 6.69 -5.60 8.58
C THR A 11 6.58 -4.10 8.28
N ALA A 12 6.34 -3.73 7.03
CA ALA A 12 6.16 -2.33 6.63
C ALA A 12 4.95 -1.69 7.33
N LEU A 13 3.83 -2.39 7.41
CA LEU A 13 2.62 -1.91 8.11
C LEU A 13 2.84 -1.74 9.62
N LYS A 14 3.46 -2.71 10.30
CA LYS A 14 3.77 -2.61 11.73
C LYS A 14 4.72 -1.46 12.04
N LYS A 15 5.75 -1.26 11.21
CA LYS A 15 6.66 -0.11 11.33
C LYS A 15 5.93 1.21 11.10
N SER A 16 5.06 1.27 10.08
CA SER A 16 4.23 2.47 9.81
C SER A 16 3.35 2.81 11.01
N HIS A 17 2.71 1.80 11.61
CA HIS A 17 1.92 1.97 12.82
C HIS A 17 2.73 2.56 13.98
N GLY A 18 3.94 2.03 14.24
CA GLY A 18 4.83 2.58 15.25
C GLY A 18 5.21 4.04 15.00
N LEU A 19 5.46 4.41 13.73
CA LEU A 19 5.70 5.81 13.36
C LEU A 19 4.47 6.69 13.57
N LEU A 20 3.26 6.20 13.24
CA LEU A 20 2.03 6.95 13.48
C LEU A 20 1.81 7.22 14.97
N THR A 21 2.02 6.23 15.84
CA THR A 21 1.97 6.42 17.29
C THR A 21 2.96 7.50 17.75
N LYS A 22 4.19 7.48 17.22
CA LYS A 22 5.19 8.51 17.52
C LYS A 22 4.77 9.88 17.01
N ILE A 23 4.30 10.01 15.77
CA ILE A 23 3.85 11.28 15.16
C ILE A 23 2.75 11.91 16.00
N ILE A 24 1.76 11.12 16.44
CA ILE A 24 0.68 11.59 17.32
C ILE A 24 1.28 12.18 18.60
N SER A 25 2.13 11.42 19.29
CA SER A 25 2.80 11.89 20.50
C SER A 25 3.64 13.16 20.27
N MET A 26 4.40 13.24 19.17
CA MET A 26 5.18 14.45 18.84
C MET A 26 4.29 15.66 18.62
N THR A 27 3.10 15.46 18.05
CA THR A 27 2.13 16.53 17.79
C THR A 27 1.45 16.98 19.08
N GLU A 28 1.06 16.04 19.94
CA GLU A 28 0.48 16.33 21.26
C GLU A 28 1.44 17.11 22.18
N ASN A 29 2.75 16.86 22.04
CA ASN A 29 3.80 17.55 22.79
C ASN A 29 4.33 18.81 22.07
N GLU A 30 3.66 19.28 21.01
CA GLU A 30 3.99 20.49 20.26
C GLU A 30 5.47 20.56 19.80
N LEU A 31 6.03 19.41 19.41
CA LEU A 31 7.43 19.34 18.94
C LEU A 31 7.63 20.05 17.59
N TYR A 32 8.89 20.29 17.25
CA TYR A 32 9.27 21.04 16.06
C TYR A 32 8.66 20.44 14.77
N CYS A 33 7.96 21.28 14.02
CA CYS A 33 7.17 20.86 12.86
C CYS A 33 7.99 20.10 11.81
N ILE A 34 9.26 20.48 11.58
CA ILE A 34 10.11 19.81 10.59
C ILE A 34 10.37 18.35 10.98
N ASP A 35 10.56 18.07 12.27
CA ASP A 35 10.80 16.70 12.74
C ASP A 35 9.54 15.84 12.57
N ILE A 36 8.36 16.41 12.84
CA ILE A 36 7.07 15.76 12.60
C ILE A 36 6.89 15.45 11.12
N ILE A 37 7.16 16.42 10.23
CA ILE A 37 7.08 16.24 8.77
C ILE A 37 8.01 15.13 8.28
N GLN A 38 9.22 15.04 8.84
CA GLN A 38 10.15 13.96 8.50
C GLN A 38 9.62 12.59 8.93
N GLN A 39 9.03 12.47 10.13
CA GLN A 39 8.42 11.21 10.57
C GLN A 39 7.21 10.84 9.71
N VAL A 40 6.36 11.81 9.34
CA VAL A 40 5.24 11.60 8.41
C VAL A 40 5.74 11.07 7.07
N SER A 41 6.79 11.67 6.52
CA SER A 41 7.39 11.25 5.25
C SER A 41 7.94 9.81 5.34
N ALA A 42 8.56 9.45 6.47
CA ALA A 42 9.03 8.08 6.72
C ALA A 42 7.85 7.07 6.79
N ALA A 43 6.74 7.44 7.44
CA ALA A 43 5.55 6.60 7.49
C ALA A 43 4.93 6.42 6.08
N GLN A 44 4.84 7.49 5.29
CA GLN A 44 4.39 7.43 3.90
C GLN A 44 5.27 6.50 3.04
N GLY A 45 6.60 6.55 3.21
CA GLY A 45 7.52 5.65 2.52
C GLY A 45 7.24 4.17 2.80
N LEU A 46 7.02 3.81 4.07
CA LEU A 46 6.68 2.45 4.45
C LEU A 46 5.30 2.01 3.92
N LEU A 47 4.30 2.89 3.96
CA LEU A 47 2.98 2.63 3.39
C LEU A 47 3.05 2.42 1.87
N ASN A 48 3.86 3.21 1.16
CA ASN A 48 4.08 3.04 -0.27
C ASN A 48 4.81 1.73 -0.60
N SER A 49 5.75 1.30 0.24
CA SER A 49 6.42 0.00 0.12
C SER A 49 5.41 -1.16 0.29
N ALA A 50 4.56 -1.09 1.33
CA ALA A 50 3.51 -2.08 1.55
C ALA A 50 2.51 -2.13 0.38
N LYS A 51 2.07 -0.96 -0.11
CA LYS A 51 1.18 -0.81 -1.27
C LYS A 51 1.77 -1.46 -2.53
N SER A 52 3.05 -1.21 -2.81
CA SER A 52 3.73 -1.75 -3.99
C SER A 52 3.80 -3.28 -3.93
N SER A 53 4.12 -3.83 -2.76
CA SER A 53 4.17 -5.28 -2.53
C SER A 53 2.79 -5.94 -2.67
N LEU A 54 1.74 -5.28 -2.17
CA LEU A 54 0.34 -5.73 -2.32
C LEU A 54 -0.09 -5.75 -3.80
N LEU A 55 0.26 -4.70 -4.54
CA LEU A 55 -0.03 -4.61 -5.97
C LEU A 55 0.69 -5.70 -6.76
N GLU A 56 1.98 -5.90 -6.53
CA GLU A 56 2.76 -6.95 -7.18
C GLU A 56 2.13 -8.33 -6.95
N ASN A 57 1.74 -8.64 -5.71
CA ASN A 57 1.07 -9.90 -5.41
C ASN A 57 -0.31 -10.00 -6.10
N HIS A 58 -1.09 -8.92 -6.15
CA HIS A 58 -2.37 -8.90 -6.87
C HIS A 58 -2.18 -9.18 -8.37
N PHE A 59 -1.18 -8.57 -9.00
CA PHE A 59 -0.83 -8.82 -10.41
C PHE A 59 -0.45 -10.29 -10.65
N LYS A 60 0.40 -10.85 -9.79
CA LYS A 60 0.90 -12.23 -9.94
C LYS A 60 -0.11 -13.32 -9.62
N SER A 61 -1.18 -13.02 -8.87
CA SER A 61 -2.23 -13.99 -8.57
C SER A 61 -3.54 -13.66 -9.28
N CYS A 62 -4.32 -12.73 -8.74
CA CYS A 62 -5.72 -12.54 -9.13
C CYS A 62 -5.86 -12.05 -10.57
N PHE A 63 -4.91 -11.19 -10.98
CA PHE A 63 -4.89 -10.63 -12.32
C PHE A 63 -4.41 -11.67 -13.35
N ALA A 64 -3.30 -12.37 -13.08
CA ALA A 64 -2.80 -13.45 -13.94
C ALA A 64 -3.88 -14.53 -14.18
N GLU A 65 -4.51 -15.04 -13.12
CA GLU A 65 -5.60 -16.02 -13.21
C GLU A 65 -6.80 -15.49 -14.02
N ALA A 66 -7.15 -14.21 -13.87
CA ALA A 66 -8.25 -13.60 -14.62
C ALA A 66 -7.93 -13.53 -16.12
N PHE A 67 -6.69 -13.21 -16.48
CA PHE A 67 -6.26 -13.12 -17.88
C PHE A 67 -6.16 -14.50 -18.53
N GLU A 68 -5.65 -15.51 -17.82
CA GLU A 68 -5.59 -16.90 -18.29
C GLU A 68 -6.98 -17.51 -18.50
N SER A 69 -7.96 -17.18 -17.64
CA SER A 69 -9.31 -17.74 -17.71
C SER A 69 -10.11 -17.37 -18.98
N LYS A 70 -9.61 -16.47 -19.84
CA LYS A 70 -10.28 -15.92 -21.04
C LYS A 70 -11.68 -15.31 -20.78
N ASN A 71 -12.07 -15.12 -19.52
CA ASN A 71 -13.35 -14.52 -19.16
C ASN A 71 -13.27 -12.99 -19.27
N LYS A 72 -13.83 -12.45 -20.36
CA LYS A 72 -13.83 -11.01 -20.65
C LYS A 72 -14.46 -10.15 -19.54
N SER A 73 -15.47 -10.66 -18.83
CA SER A 73 -16.10 -9.94 -17.72
C SER A 73 -15.15 -9.82 -16.53
N LYS A 74 -14.49 -10.94 -16.17
CA LYS A 74 -13.48 -10.98 -15.10
C LYS A 74 -12.28 -10.08 -15.43
N GLN A 75 -11.79 -10.10 -16.67
CA GLN A 75 -10.70 -9.23 -17.14
C GLN A 75 -11.06 -7.73 -17.05
N LYS A 76 -12.25 -7.34 -17.51
CA LYS A 76 -12.73 -5.95 -17.41
C LYS A 76 -12.83 -5.48 -15.96
N LYS A 77 -13.37 -6.33 -15.08
CA LYS A 77 -13.48 -6.02 -13.65
C LYS A 77 -12.11 -5.77 -13.02
N MET A 78 -11.16 -6.69 -13.21
CA MET A 78 -9.80 -6.57 -12.65
C MET A 78 -9.05 -5.34 -13.19
N THR A 79 -9.18 -5.06 -14.49
CA THR A 79 -8.59 -3.85 -15.09
C THR A 79 -9.19 -2.58 -14.48
N GLY A 80 -10.51 -2.54 -14.27
CA GLY A 80 -11.18 -1.41 -13.63
C GLY A 80 -10.77 -1.19 -12.17
N GLU A 81 -10.51 -2.27 -11.42
CA GLU A 81 -10.01 -2.19 -10.04
C GLU A 81 -8.61 -1.55 -9.98
N LEU A 82 -7.70 -1.94 -10.88
CA LEU A 82 -6.36 -1.36 -10.96
C LEU A 82 -6.37 0.11 -11.34
N LEU A 83 -7.17 0.50 -12.34
CA LEU A 83 -7.29 1.90 -12.76
C LEU A 83 -7.76 2.82 -11.61
N LYS A 84 -8.65 2.32 -10.74
CA LYS A 84 -9.09 3.05 -9.55
C LYS A 84 -7.97 3.23 -8.52
N ILE A 85 -7.17 2.19 -8.27
CA ILE A 85 -6.08 2.26 -7.27
C ILE A 85 -5.00 3.27 -7.69
N PHE A 86 -4.62 3.27 -8.97
CA PHE A 86 -3.63 4.21 -9.50
C PHE A 86 -4.16 5.64 -9.64
N SER A 87 -5.44 5.88 -9.30
CA SER A 87 -6.07 7.21 -9.36
C SER A 87 -5.73 7.94 -10.64
N ILE A 88 -5.74 7.23 -11.78
CA ILE A 88 -5.65 7.84 -13.11
C ILE A 88 -6.99 8.55 -13.33
N LYS A 89 -7.22 9.64 -12.61
CA LYS A 89 -8.11 10.70 -13.06
C LYS A 89 -7.36 11.37 -14.20
N LYS A 90 -8.00 11.34 -15.36
CA LYS A 90 -7.65 12.11 -16.53
C LYS A 90 -7.50 13.59 -16.18
#